data_AF-A0A812IBF9-F1
#
_entry.id   AF-A0A812IBF9-F1
#
_cell.length_a   1.000
_cell.length_b   1.000
_cell.length_c   1.000
_cell.angle_alpha   90.00
_cell.angle_beta   90.00
_cell.angle_gamma   90.00
#
_symmetry.space_group_name_H-M   'P 1'
#
loop_
_entity.id
_entity.type
_entity.pdbx_description
1 polymer ?
#
loop_
_entity_poly.entity_id
_entity_poly.type
_entity_poly.pdbx_seq_one_letter_code
_entity_poly.pdbx_strand_id
1 'polypeptide(L)'
;VGAIPLLSGMLESDQEPAGFWTAAMNNVWRDNVAVTGSDGWYFQLPGTPISHNMDIYKNTICPVGDRIGEWSRNRCHHLPGSCIRVYLKWFPRKEPCNAESDENPQILFNTTCWEVGKACYNAMKMGSVHNHHMTSVEAKSQDIFIVKFKKAAGVPHGGKWETDYLNIPHIKDSVFCAVLPQNLHKKSSRQSQSVLLPQNEQFLTADSMW
;
A
#
# COMPACT_ATOMS: atom_id res chain seq x y z
N VAL A 1 7.54 -12.31 33.04
CA VAL A 1 7.95 -11.94 31.67
C VAL A 1 6.73 -12.15 30.79
N GLY A 2 6.00 -11.08 30.46
CA GLY A 2 4.71 -11.15 29.76
C GLY A 2 4.93 -11.35 28.27
N ALA A 3 4.42 -12.45 27.73
CA ALA A 3 4.42 -12.70 26.29
C ALA A 3 3.45 -11.71 25.63
N ILE A 4 3.99 -10.87 24.74
CA ILE A 4 3.19 -10.19 23.72
C ILE A 4 2.65 -11.31 22.82
N PRO A 5 1.33 -11.49 22.68
CA PRO A 5 0.80 -12.51 21.78
C PRO A 5 1.15 -12.10 20.35
N LEU A 6 2.19 -12.72 19.81
CA LEU A 6 2.48 -12.70 18.39
C LEU A 6 1.30 -13.39 17.69
N LEU A 7 0.51 -12.62 16.94
CA LEU A 7 -0.59 -13.08 16.08
C LEU A 7 -0.02 -13.87 14.89
N SER A 8 0.61 -15.02 15.15
CA SER A 8 0.88 -16.01 14.12
C SER A 8 -0.42 -16.74 13.79
N GLY A 9 -1.00 -16.44 12.63
CA GLY A 9 -2.10 -17.22 12.08
C GLY A 9 -3.37 -16.42 11.82
N MET A 10 -3.29 -15.41 10.96
CA MET A 10 -4.44 -14.94 10.20
C MET A 10 -4.23 -15.41 8.76
N LEU A 11 -4.44 -16.71 8.51
CA LEU A 11 -4.40 -17.41 7.21
C LEU A 11 -5.76 -18.11 7.03
N GLU A 12 -6.76 -17.38 6.55
CA GLU A 12 -8.10 -17.90 6.27
C GLU A 12 -8.33 -17.76 4.76
N SER A 13 -8.05 -18.85 4.03
CA SER A 13 -8.37 -19.01 2.60
C SER A 13 -7.49 -18.22 1.61
N ASP A 14 -6.61 -18.95 0.94
CA ASP A 14 -5.73 -18.52 -0.16
C ASP A 14 -6.55 -18.25 -1.44
N GLN A 15 -7.42 -17.23 -1.42
CA GLN A 15 -8.32 -16.94 -2.56
C GLN A 15 -7.67 -16.16 -3.70
N GLU A 16 -6.47 -15.62 -3.49
CA GLU A 16 -5.61 -15.12 -4.56
C GLU A 16 -4.17 -15.48 -4.15
N PRO A 17 -3.45 -16.34 -4.92
CA PRO A 17 -2.16 -16.83 -4.46
C PRO A 17 -1.23 -15.64 -4.27
N ALA A 18 -0.63 -15.46 -3.11
CA ALA A 18 0.34 -14.41 -2.87
C ALA A 18 1.63 -15.00 -2.30
N GLY A 19 2.77 -14.35 -2.52
CA GLY A 19 4.02 -14.73 -1.85
C GLY A 19 3.86 -14.67 -0.33
N PHE A 20 3.17 -13.62 0.14
CA PHE A 20 2.75 -13.44 1.52
C PHE A 20 1.32 -12.92 1.57
N TRP A 21 0.43 -13.64 2.25
CA TRP A 21 -0.92 -13.16 2.57
C TRP A 21 -1.05 -12.93 4.06
N THR A 22 -1.70 -11.82 4.43
CA THR A 22 -2.05 -11.55 5.83
C THR A 22 -3.29 -10.68 5.93
N ALA A 23 -4.08 -10.93 6.96
CA ALA A 23 -5.22 -10.09 7.33
C ALA A 23 -4.89 -9.07 8.44
N ALA A 24 -3.60 -8.83 8.70
CA ALA A 24 -3.10 -7.77 9.58
C ALA A 24 -1.83 -7.11 9.03
N MET A 25 -1.67 -5.81 9.30
CA MET A 25 -0.51 -5.02 8.87
C MET A 25 0.66 -5.03 9.87
N ASN A 26 0.43 -5.40 11.13
CA ASN A 26 1.37 -5.17 12.24
C ASN A 26 2.62 -6.09 12.27
N ASN A 27 2.82 -6.89 11.23
CA ASN A 27 4.01 -7.71 11.08
C ASN A 27 5.26 -6.87 10.78
N VAL A 28 6.42 -7.47 11.03
CA VAL A 28 7.74 -6.95 10.67
C VAL A 28 8.19 -7.61 9.38
N TRP A 29 8.31 -6.83 8.30
CA TRP A 29 8.77 -7.26 6.99
C TRP A 29 10.12 -6.63 6.68
N ARG A 30 11.18 -7.43 6.73
CA ARG A 30 12.55 -6.98 6.53
C ARG A 30 13.27 -7.93 5.60
N ASP A 31 13.90 -7.37 4.57
CA ASP A 31 14.79 -8.10 3.67
C ASP A 31 14.12 -9.31 2.99
N ASN A 32 12.79 -9.31 2.90
CA ASN A 32 12.02 -10.40 2.32
C ASN A 32 12.01 -10.30 0.78
N VAL A 33 11.83 -11.45 0.13
CA VAL A 33 11.76 -11.56 -1.33
C VAL A 33 10.49 -12.33 -1.72
N ALA A 34 9.61 -11.71 -2.52
CA ALA A 34 8.35 -12.29 -2.98
C ALA A 34 8.35 -12.53 -4.51
N VAL A 35 8.25 -13.78 -4.94
CA VAL A 35 8.45 -14.18 -6.36
C VAL A 35 7.40 -15.17 -6.86
N THR A 36 6.44 -15.53 -6.01
CA THR A 36 5.41 -16.53 -6.27
C THR A 36 4.03 -15.94 -6.03
N GLY A 37 3.01 -16.52 -6.66
CA GLY A 37 1.63 -16.05 -6.58
C GLY A 37 1.31 -14.93 -7.58
N SER A 38 0.08 -14.44 -7.54
CA SER A 38 -0.36 -13.25 -8.24
C SER A 38 0.24 -11.97 -7.65
N ASP A 39 0.25 -11.83 -6.33
CA ASP A 39 0.75 -10.64 -5.65
C ASP A 39 1.92 -11.00 -4.70
N GLY A 40 2.83 -10.06 -4.45
CA GLY A 40 4.00 -10.32 -3.61
C GLY A 40 3.61 -10.36 -2.14
N TRP A 41 3.07 -9.25 -1.67
CA TRP A 41 2.37 -9.12 -0.41
C TRP A 41 0.92 -8.76 -0.68
N TYR A 42 0.00 -9.57 -0.18
CA TYR A 42 -1.42 -9.29 -0.22
C TYR A 42 -1.94 -9.07 1.20
N PHE A 43 -2.23 -7.81 1.49
CA PHE A 43 -2.85 -7.37 2.73
C PHE A 43 -4.36 -7.24 2.55
N GLN A 44 -5.11 -8.23 3.02
CA GLN A 44 -6.57 -8.25 2.99
C GLN A 44 -7.11 -7.91 4.37
N LEU A 45 -7.33 -6.63 4.65
CA LEU A 45 -7.62 -6.14 6.00
C LEU A 45 -9.14 -6.15 6.27
N PRO A 46 -9.64 -7.07 7.13
CA PRO A 46 -11.04 -7.09 7.50
C PRO A 46 -11.37 -5.96 8.47
N GLY A 47 -12.64 -5.54 8.50
CA GLY A 47 -13.10 -4.49 9.44
C GLY A 47 -13.06 -4.93 10.91
N THR A 48 -13.17 -6.23 11.16
CA THR A 48 -13.06 -6.88 12.46
C THR A 48 -12.03 -8.01 12.37
N PRO A 49 -11.35 -8.40 13.46
CA PRO A 49 -10.31 -9.42 13.40
C PRO A 49 -10.92 -10.77 13.03
N ILE A 50 -10.23 -11.52 12.17
CA ILE A 50 -10.56 -12.93 11.89
C ILE A 50 -10.02 -13.76 13.04
N SER A 51 -10.90 -14.30 13.88
CA SER A 51 -10.55 -15.11 15.05
C SER A 51 -11.71 -15.96 15.51
N HIS A 52 -11.41 -17.11 16.13
CA HIS A 52 -12.40 -17.94 16.82
C HIS A 52 -13.15 -17.20 17.94
N ASN A 53 -12.54 -16.15 18.51
CA ASN A 53 -13.12 -15.35 19.60
C ASN A 53 -13.34 -13.90 19.17
N MET A 54 -13.98 -13.71 18.01
CA MET A 54 -14.21 -12.41 17.41
C MET A 54 -14.85 -11.39 18.36
N ASP A 55 -15.80 -11.82 19.19
CA ASP A 55 -16.49 -10.92 20.14
C ASP A 55 -15.59 -10.34 21.23
N ILE A 56 -14.54 -11.06 21.60
CA ILE A 56 -13.56 -10.60 22.60
C ILE A 56 -12.62 -9.58 21.98
N TYR A 57 -12.23 -9.80 20.71
CA TYR A 57 -11.17 -9.03 20.07
C TYR A 57 -11.66 -7.89 19.17
N LYS A 58 -12.96 -7.82 18.85
CA LYS A 58 -13.54 -6.80 17.94
C LYS A 58 -13.22 -5.34 18.29
N ASN A 59 -12.97 -5.06 19.57
CA ASN A 59 -12.66 -3.72 20.07
C ASN A 59 -11.18 -3.51 20.43
N THR A 60 -10.34 -4.54 20.29
CA THR A 60 -8.92 -4.52 20.68
C THR A 60 -7.97 -4.79 19.51
N ILE A 61 -8.44 -5.43 18.44
CA ILE A 61 -7.68 -5.67 17.22
C ILE A 61 -8.49 -5.10 16.05
N CYS A 62 -7.95 -4.10 15.37
CA CYS A 62 -8.65 -3.41 14.28
C CYS A 62 -7.76 -3.33 13.05
N PRO A 63 -7.76 -4.36 12.18
CA PRO A 63 -6.76 -4.51 11.12
C PRO A 63 -6.67 -3.35 10.14
N VAL A 64 -7.81 -2.74 9.78
CA VAL A 64 -7.84 -1.54 8.92
C VAL A 64 -7.15 -0.34 9.58
N GLY A 65 -7.29 -0.20 10.89
CA GLY A 65 -6.73 0.90 11.68
C GLY A 65 -5.31 0.65 12.19
N ASP A 66 -4.81 -0.58 12.05
CA ASP A 66 -3.54 -0.98 12.63
C ASP A 66 -2.35 -0.43 11.84
N ARG A 67 -1.24 -0.25 12.54
CA ARG A 67 0.02 0.23 11.96
C ARG A 67 0.79 -0.93 11.34
N ILE A 68 1.72 -0.61 10.45
CA ILE A 68 2.72 -1.61 10.07
C ILE A 68 3.71 -1.78 11.22
N GLY A 69 4.10 -3.01 11.51
CA GLY A 69 5.12 -3.26 12.53
C GLY A 69 6.43 -2.65 12.06
N GLU A 70 6.88 -3.11 10.89
CA GLU A 70 7.97 -2.51 10.15
C GLU A 70 7.98 -2.94 8.69
N TRP A 71 8.51 -2.07 7.83
CA TRP A 71 8.78 -2.39 6.44
C TRP A 71 10.13 -1.84 5.99
N SER A 72 11.08 -2.71 5.64
CA SER A 72 12.32 -2.25 4.99
C SER A 72 12.95 -3.28 4.05
N ARG A 73 13.52 -2.81 2.93
CA ARG A 73 14.36 -3.60 2.01
C ARG A 73 13.67 -4.85 1.43
N ASN A 74 12.35 -4.77 1.29
CA ASN A 74 11.55 -5.84 0.73
C ASN A 74 11.58 -5.77 -0.78
N ARG A 75 11.66 -6.94 -1.42
CA ARG A 75 11.81 -7.07 -2.86
C ARG A 75 10.78 -8.00 -3.44
N CYS A 76 10.27 -7.69 -4.62
CA CYS A 76 9.52 -8.66 -5.38
C CYS A 76 9.92 -8.62 -6.84
N HIS A 77 9.71 -9.74 -7.54
CA HIS A 77 9.93 -9.74 -8.97
C HIS A 77 9.11 -10.78 -9.73
N HIS A 78 8.85 -10.52 -11.02
CA HIS A 78 8.20 -11.44 -11.95
C HIS A 78 6.81 -11.93 -11.49
N LEU A 79 6.08 -11.09 -10.75
CA LEU A 79 4.72 -11.38 -10.30
C LEU A 79 3.71 -10.92 -11.37
N PRO A 80 2.66 -11.70 -11.69
CA PRO A 80 1.67 -11.28 -12.69
C PRO A 80 0.71 -10.19 -12.17
N GLY A 81 0.65 -9.95 -10.87
CA GLY A 81 -0.11 -8.88 -10.21
C GLY A 81 0.79 -7.78 -9.65
N SER A 82 0.59 -7.39 -8.40
CA SER A 82 1.28 -6.29 -7.73
C SER A 82 2.37 -6.76 -6.78
N CYS A 83 3.39 -5.93 -6.54
CA CYS A 83 4.38 -6.22 -5.48
C CYS A 83 3.70 -6.19 -4.12
N ILE A 84 3.05 -5.07 -3.80
CA ILE A 84 2.29 -4.88 -2.58
C ILE A 84 0.86 -4.55 -2.99
N ARG A 85 -0.09 -5.33 -2.48
CA ARG A 85 -1.52 -5.13 -2.66
C ARG A 85 -2.19 -4.95 -1.31
N VAL A 86 -2.98 -3.88 -1.18
CA VAL A 86 -3.79 -3.58 -0.01
C VAL A 86 -5.26 -3.50 -0.40
N TYR A 87 -6.06 -4.38 0.20
CA TYR A 87 -7.48 -4.54 -0.12
C TYR A 87 -8.34 -4.62 1.16
N LEU A 88 -9.50 -3.98 1.25
CA LEU A 88 -9.98 -2.86 0.42
C LEU A 88 -9.45 -1.51 0.91
N LYS A 89 -9.07 -1.44 2.19
CA LYS A 89 -8.78 -0.20 2.89
C LYS A 89 -7.69 -0.41 3.92
N TRP A 90 -6.74 0.52 4.02
CA TRP A 90 -5.82 0.64 5.14
C TRP A 90 -5.71 2.08 5.61
N PHE A 91 -6.04 2.33 6.87
CA PHE A 91 -6.15 3.66 7.43
C PHE A 91 -5.53 3.66 8.83
N PRO A 92 -4.19 3.63 8.92
CA PRO A 92 -3.49 3.49 10.19
C PRO A 92 -3.78 4.68 11.11
N ARG A 93 -4.11 4.41 12.37
CA ARG A 93 -4.47 5.41 13.39
C ARG A 93 -3.53 5.34 14.59
N LYS A 94 -3.50 6.41 15.40
CA LYS A 94 -2.75 6.40 16.67
C LYS A 94 -3.35 5.38 17.63
N GLU A 95 -4.68 5.33 17.67
CA GLU A 95 -5.45 4.28 18.34
C GLU A 95 -6.23 3.47 17.28
N PRO A 96 -5.75 2.27 16.89
CA PRO A 96 -6.30 1.51 15.76
C PRO A 96 -7.81 1.28 15.78
N CYS A 97 -8.39 1.06 16.96
CA CYS A 97 -9.80 0.76 17.14
C CYS A 97 -10.69 1.99 17.36
N ASN A 98 -10.11 3.18 17.48
CA ASN A 98 -10.85 4.40 17.67
C ASN A 98 -10.97 5.14 16.34
N ALA A 99 -12.17 5.17 15.76
CA ALA A 99 -12.43 5.79 14.47
C ALA A 99 -12.27 7.33 14.46
N GLU A 100 -12.27 7.95 15.64
CA GLU A 100 -12.05 9.39 15.81
C GLU A 100 -10.57 9.74 16.06
N SER A 101 -9.73 8.72 16.30
CA SER A 101 -8.29 8.92 16.50
C SER A 101 -7.62 9.42 15.23
N ASP A 102 -6.68 10.35 15.39
CA ASP A 102 -5.85 10.84 14.30
C ASP A 102 -5.16 9.71 13.53
N GLU A 103 -4.84 9.97 12.27
CA GLU A 103 -3.99 9.09 11.48
C GLU A 103 -2.60 8.92 12.10
N ASN A 104 -2.03 7.73 11.94
CA ASN A 104 -0.67 7.38 12.32
C ASN A 104 0.15 7.13 11.05
N PRO A 105 1.02 8.07 10.64
CA PRO A 105 1.72 7.99 9.36
C PRO A 105 2.60 6.75 9.27
N GLN A 106 2.45 5.98 8.21
CA GLN A 106 3.26 4.78 7.96
C GLN A 106 4.18 5.01 6.78
N ILE A 107 5.45 4.63 6.93
CA ILE A 107 6.46 4.74 5.87
C ILE A 107 6.86 3.33 5.46
N LEU A 108 6.58 2.98 4.20
CA LEU A 108 7.10 1.80 3.54
C LEU A 108 8.44 2.19 2.92
N PHE A 109 9.52 1.79 3.57
CA PHE A 109 10.86 2.21 3.20
C PHE A 109 11.57 1.17 2.32
N ASN A 110 12.23 1.62 1.26
CA ASN A 110 13.14 0.83 0.43
C ASN A 110 12.50 -0.47 -0.10
N THR A 111 11.43 -0.32 -0.88
CA THR A 111 10.81 -1.43 -1.61
C THR A 111 11.40 -1.46 -3.01
N THR A 112 11.84 -2.63 -3.49
CA THR A 112 12.18 -2.82 -4.90
C THR A 112 11.21 -3.79 -5.55
N CYS A 113 10.68 -3.42 -6.71
CA CYS A 113 9.86 -4.30 -7.53
C CYS A 113 10.41 -4.34 -8.95
N TRP A 114 10.38 -5.53 -9.55
CA TRP A 114 10.87 -5.75 -10.89
C TRP A 114 9.91 -6.62 -11.70
N GLU A 115 9.56 -6.21 -12.93
CA GLU A 115 8.71 -6.99 -13.84
C GLU A 115 7.36 -7.44 -13.22
N VAL A 116 6.73 -6.56 -12.45
CA VAL A 116 5.40 -6.82 -11.89
C VAL A 116 4.30 -6.51 -12.91
N GLY A 117 3.25 -7.33 -12.98
CA GLY A 117 2.22 -7.24 -14.03
C GLY A 117 1.23 -6.09 -13.85
N LYS A 118 0.97 -5.65 -12.61
CA LYS A 118 0.10 -4.51 -12.30
C LYS A 118 0.91 -3.33 -11.79
N ALA A 119 1.15 -3.28 -10.48
CA ALA A 119 1.82 -2.16 -9.83
C ALA A 119 2.78 -2.57 -8.74
N CYS A 120 3.85 -1.79 -8.54
CA CYS A 120 4.72 -1.92 -7.39
C CYS A 120 3.93 -1.75 -6.10
N TYR A 121 3.11 -0.70 -6.03
CA TYR A 121 2.27 -0.46 -4.87
C TYR A 121 0.82 -0.22 -5.30
N ASN A 122 -0.07 -1.09 -4.85
CA ASN A 122 -1.49 -1.04 -5.17
C ASN A 122 -2.30 -1.00 -3.88
N ALA A 123 -2.83 0.16 -3.53
CA ALA A 123 -3.71 0.32 -2.38
C ALA A 123 -5.06 0.89 -2.83
N MET A 124 -6.11 0.07 -2.71
CA MET A 124 -7.44 0.44 -3.16
C MET A 124 -8.04 1.63 -2.42
N LYS A 125 -7.77 1.76 -1.11
CA LYS A 125 -8.09 2.95 -0.31
C LYS A 125 -7.08 3.10 0.83
N MET A 126 -6.51 4.28 1.01
CA MET A 126 -5.53 4.52 2.05
C MET A 126 -5.61 5.88 2.76
N GLY A 127 -5.16 5.87 4.03
CA GLY A 127 -4.83 7.08 4.81
C GLY A 127 -3.38 7.54 4.61
N SER A 128 -2.74 8.06 5.67
CA SER A 128 -1.34 8.54 5.70
C SER A 128 -0.35 7.38 5.62
N VAL A 129 -0.13 6.93 4.40
CA VAL A 129 0.89 5.93 4.06
C VAL A 129 1.77 6.52 2.97
N HIS A 130 3.07 6.32 3.11
CA HIS A 130 4.11 6.94 2.33
C HIS A 130 5.10 5.89 1.84
N ASN A 131 5.54 6.00 0.59
CA ASN A 131 6.50 5.11 -0.05
C ASN A 131 7.82 5.87 -0.25
N HIS A 132 8.82 5.55 0.56
CA HIS A 132 10.12 6.23 0.52
C HIS A 132 11.19 5.27 -0.01
N HIS A 133 12.04 5.74 -0.92
CA HIS A 133 13.04 4.92 -1.61
C HIS A 133 12.45 3.72 -2.36
N MET A 134 11.26 3.86 -2.93
CA MET A 134 10.68 2.81 -3.75
C MET A 134 11.38 2.78 -5.10
N THR A 135 11.82 1.60 -5.52
CA THR A 135 12.39 1.38 -6.85
C THR A 135 11.45 0.47 -7.62
N SER A 136 10.83 0.99 -8.69
CA SER A 136 10.04 0.19 -9.62
C SER A 136 10.75 0.07 -10.94
N VAL A 137 10.98 -1.17 -11.37
CA VAL A 137 11.62 -1.50 -12.64
C VAL A 137 10.64 -2.33 -13.44
N GLU A 138 10.27 -1.85 -14.61
CA GLU A 138 9.54 -2.63 -15.61
C GLU A 138 8.17 -3.13 -15.17
N ALA A 139 7.43 -2.35 -14.36
CA ALA A 139 6.03 -2.62 -14.10
C ALA A 139 5.22 -2.54 -15.41
N LYS A 140 4.38 -3.55 -15.69
CA LYS A 140 3.64 -3.67 -16.97
C LYS A 140 2.43 -2.74 -17.07
N SER A 141 1.98 -2.14 -15.96
CA SER A 141 0.87 -1.19 -15.94
C SER A 141 1.25 0.15 -15.30
N GLN A 142 0.97 0.35 -14.01
CA GLN A 142 1.26 1.59 -13.29
C GLN A 142 2.26 1.29 -12.19
N ASP A 143 3.26 2.12 -11.93
CA ASP A 143 4.19 1.83 -10.82
C ASP A 143 3.48 1.90 -9.45
N ILE A 144 2.60 2.89 -9.27
CA ILE A 144 1.84 3.11 -8.04
C ILE A 144 0.38 3.41 -8.37
N PHE A 145 -0.53 2.66 -7.75
CA PHE A 145 -1.97 2.90 -7.75
C PHE A 145 -2.44 3.11 -6.31
N ILE A 146 -2.95 4.30 -6.00
CA ILE A 146 -3.48 4.63 -4.68
C ILE A 146 -4.76 5.45 -4.80
N VAL A 147 -5.74 5.18 -3.93
CA VAL A 147 -6.89 6.07 -3.72
C VAL A 147 -6.86 6.60 -2.29
N LYS A 148 -6.84 7.93 -2.14
CA LYS A 148 -6.83 8.59 -0.83
C LYS A 148 -8.25 8.95 -0.37
N PHE A 149 -8.49 8.95 0.94
CA PHE A 149 -9.79 9.34 1.53
C PHE A 149 -9.97 10.86 1.58
N LYS A 150 -11.03 11.40 0.95
CA LYS A 150 -11.51 12.75 1.27
C LYS A 150 -12.01 12.70 2.71
N LYS A 151 -11.53 13.57 3.60
CA LYS A 151 -12.18 13.71 4.91
C LYS A 151 -13.63 14.13 4.66
N ALA A 152 -14.59 13.35 5.15
CA ALA A 152 -15.99 13.75 5.16
C ALA A 152 -16.13 15.01 6.04
N ALA A 153 -16.91 15.97 5.56
CA ALA A 153 -17.26 17.20 6.26
C ALA A 153 -17.68 16.90 7.72
N GLY A 154 -16.91 17.39 8.70
CA GLY A 154 -17.18 17.13 10.11
C GLY A 154 -16.18 17.75 11.09
N VAL A 155 -14.98 18.10 10.62
CA VAL A 155 -14.04 18.94 11.37
C VAL A 155 -13.85 20.24 10.59
N PRO A 156 -14.06 21.43 11.19
CA PRO A 156 -14.14 22.70 10.48
C PRO A 156 -12.75 23.20 10.05
N HIS A 157 -12.10 22.48 9.14
CA HIS A 157 -10.79 22.85 8.60
C HIS A 157 -10.73 22.67 7.08
N GLY A 158 -11.52 23.47 6.37
CA GLY A 158 -11.17 24.02 5.06
C GLY A 158 -10.72 23.05 3.96
N GLY A 159 -11.38 21.90 3.79
CA GLY A 159 -11.23 21.08 2.58
C GLY A 159 -9.86 20.44 2.35
N LYS A 160 -9.01 20.32 3.39
CA LYS A 160 -7.69 19.67 3.30
C LYS A 160 -7.77 18.19 3.66
N TRP A 161 -6.94 17.37 3.01
CA TRP A 161 -6.79 15.95 3.32
C TRP A 161 -6.01 15.80 4.64
N GLU A 162 -6.33 14.81 5.50
CA GLU A 162 -5.59 14.62 6.78
C GLU A 162 -4.09 14.37 6.55
N THR A 163 -3.75 13.80 5.40
CA THR A 163 -2.37 13.56 4.97
C THR A 163 -1.59 14.83 4.63
N ASP A 164 -2.27 15.95 4.33
CA ASP A 164 -1.62 17.22 3.96
C ASP A 164 -1.04 17.96 5.17
N TYR A 165 -1.48 17.62 6.39
CA TYR A 165 -1.04 18.30 7.61
C TYR A 165 0.32 17.84 8.13
N LEU A 166 0.71 16.61 7.76
CA LEU A 166 1.95 16.01 8.27
C LEU A 166 3.18 16.51 7.53
N ASN A 167 3.01 17.19 6.39
CA ASN A 167 4.08 17.65 5.52
C ASN A 167 5.09 16.53 5.19
N ILE A 168 4.62 15.27 5.17
CA ILE A 168 5.40 14.10 4.78
C ILE A 168 5.05 13.83 3.32
N PRO A 169 6.05 13.81 2.41
CA PRO A 169 5.82 13.45 1.02
C PRO A 169 5.38 12.00 0.91
N HIS A 170 4.35 11.74 0.11
CA HIS A 170 3.82 10.40 -0.09
C HIS A 170 4.76 9.53 -0.89
N ILE A 171 5.56 10.14 -1.76
CA ILE A 171 6.62 9.48 -2.52
C ILE A 171 7.88 10.31 -2.36
N LYS A 172 8.93 9.70 -1.83
CA LYS A 172 10.21 10.39 -1.56
C LYS A 172 11.38 9.54 -2.01
N ASP A 173 12.33 10.14 -2.71
CA ASP A 173 13.60 9.52 -3.11
C ASP A 173 13.40 8.18 -3.88
N SER A 174 12.29 8.09 -4.62
CA SER A 174 11.87 6.88 -5.35
C SER A 174 12.30 6.94 -6.83
N VAL A 175 12.58 5.78 -7.41
CA VAL A 175 13.03 5.59 -8.79
C VAL A 175 12.00 4.75 -9.54
N PHE A 176 11.54 5.23 -10.70
CA PHE A 176 10.61 4.53 -11.57
C PHE A 176 11.24 4.38 -12.96
N CYS A 177 11.53 3.14 -13.35
CA CYS A 177 12.14 2.78 -14.61
C CYS A 177 11.15 1.96 -15.43
N ALA A 178 10.48 2.58 -16.40
CA ALA A 178 9.56 1.87 -17.29
C ALA A 178 10.32 1.05 -18.35
N VAL A 179 9.72 -0.06 -18.81
CA VAL A 179 10.13 -0.68 -20.09
C VAL A 179 9.78 0.33 -21.18
N LEU A 180 10.77 0.89 -21.87
CA LEU A 180 10.52 1.55 -23.14
C LEU A 180 10.15 0.45 -24.14
N PRO A 181 8.95 0.46 -24.76
CA PRO A 181 8.67 -0.52 -25.79
C PRO A 181 9.73 -0.37 -26.88
N GLN A 182 10.25 -1.49 -27.39
CA GLN A 182 11.25 -1.55 -28.47
C GLN A 182 10.84 -0.79 -29.75
N ASN A 183 9.65 -0.19 -29.79
CA ASN A 183 9.04 0.54 -30.90
C ASN A 183 8.44 1.90 -30.50
N LEU A 184 9.17 2.74 -29.75
CA LEU A 184 8.84 4.18 -29.58
C LEU A 184 8.78 4.98 -30.91
N HIS A 185 9.04 4.33 -32.05
CA HIS A 185 8.97 4.91 -33.39
C HIS A 185 7.56 4.97 -34.01
N LYS A 186 6.54 4.37 -33.38
CA LYS A 186 5.14 4.53 -33.85
C LYS A 186 4.43 5.60 -33.02
N LYS A 187 4.21 6.76 -33.63
CA LYS A 187 3.29 7.81 -33.16
C LYS A 187 1.94 7.17 -32.80
N SER A 188 1.76 6.88 -31.52
CA SER A 188 0.47 6.53 -30.93
C SER A 188 -0.16 7.81 -30.40
N SER A 189 -1.40 8.10 -30.80
CA SER A 189 -2.19 9.25 -30.35
C SER A 189 -2.72 9.12 -28.91
N ARG A 190 -2.29 8.10 -28.16
CA ARG A 190 -2.56 7.90 -26.73
C ARG A 190 -1.23 7.85 -25.98
N GLN A 191 -0.80 8.98 -25.46
CA GLN A 191 0.38 9.06 -24.60
C GLN A 191 -0.04 9.68 -23.26
N SER A 192 -0.12 8.83 -22.22
CA SER A 192 -0.11 9.29 -20.82
C SER A 192 1.34 9.49 -20.43
N GLN A 193 1.73 10.71 -20.06
CA GLN A 193 3.04 11.02 -19.47
C GLN A 193 2.85 11.90 -18.26
N SER A 194 3.54 11.61 -17.16
CA SER A 194 3.93 12.64 -16.19
C SER A 194 5.09 12.16 -15.31
N VAL A 195 6.10 13.03 -15.11
CA VAL A 195 6.99 13.02 -13.94
C VAL A 195 7.48 14.45 -13.71
N LEU A 196 7.30 14.96 -12.48
CA LEU A 196 8.25 15.92 -11.89
C LEU A 196 8.13 15.93 -10.35
N LEU A 197 9.22 15.56 -9.67
CA LEU A 197 9.36 15.59 -8.22
C LEU A 197 10.68 16.28 -7.88
N PRO A 198 10.65 17.33 -7.04
CA PRO A 198 11.40 17.30 -5.78
C PRO A 198 10.71 18.11 -4.66
N GLN A 199 9.57 17.62 -4.13
CA GLN A 199 8.82 18.19 -2.99
C GLN A 199 7.89 19.41 -3.28
N ASN A 200 7.13 19.35 -4.38
CA ASN A 200 5.78 19.93 -4.49
C ASN A 200 5.00 19.14 -5.57
N GLU A 201 4.37 18.04 -5.16
CA GLU A 201 3.99 16.89 -6.00
C GLU A 201 2.87 17.15 -7.04
N GLN A 202 3.01 16.60 -8.27
CA GLN A 202 1.88 16.38 -9.19
C GLN A 202 2.03 15.05 -9.97
N PHE A 203 0.92 14.29 -10.07
CA PHE A 203 0.80 12.98 -10.72
C PHE A 203 -0.38 13.02 -11.74
N LEU A 204 -0.29 12.32 -12.88
CA LEU A 204 -1.44 12.06 -13.77
C LEU A 204 -1.47 10.57 -14.19
N THR A 205 -2.42 9.80 -13.66
CA THR A 205 -3.77 9.45 -14.18
C THR A 205 -3.77 8.71 -15.51
N ALA A 206 -4.15 7.44 -15.46
CA ALA A 206 -4.82 6.79 -16.58
C ALA A 206 -6.31 7.17 -16.54
N ASP A 207 -6.87 7.53 -17.70
CA ASP A 207 -8.32 7.64 -17.85
C ASP A 207 -8.91 6.23 -17.72
N SER A 208 -9.69 5.99 -16.67
CA SER A 208 -10.48 4.78 -16.55
C SER A 208 -11.70 4.94 -17.45
N MET A 209 -11.62 4.44 -18.69
CA MET A 209 -12.86 4.07 -19.37
C MET A 209 -13.23 2.65 -18.93
N TRP A 210 -14.29 2.60 -18.12
CA TRP A 210 -15.22 1.48 -18.15
C TRP A 210 -15.69 1.23 -19.59
#